data_AF-A0A956BDC7-F1
#
_entry.id   AF-A0A956BDC7-F1
#
_cell.length_a   1.000
_cell.length_b   1.000
_cell.length_c   1.000
_cell.angle_alpha   90.00
_cell.angle_beta   90.00
_cell.angle_gamma   90.00
#
_symmetry.space_group_name_H-M   'P 1'
#
loop_
_entity.id
_entity.type
_entity.pdbx_description
1 polymer ?
#
loop_
_entity_poly.entity_id
_entity_poly.type
_entity_poly.pdbx_seq_one_letter_code
_entity_poly.pdbx_strand_id
1 'polypeptide(L)'
;MNRRPATTELVKRVLRDSYLNLIVDRYTLAEDASEGGKASVTVELHHAHEPDHTMTLEGEGVGAIDALYHALHQHYVREYPSLETLLFTGFSVKGQMETGKGNHGADAEAAVGLVVSNSEGHAFEFEASGRSLVATALRVVVMATEWFINSERAFITVYRALRDARERGRVDLVNDYTAQLAELVNTTSYSAVTERIKNEVL
;
A
#
# COMPACT_ATOMS: atom_id res chain seq x y z
N MET A 1 8.42 -2.63 17.51
CA MET A 1 7.18 -3.41 17.77
C MET A 1 6.26 -3.15 16.58
N ASN A 2 6.00 -4.17 15.75
CA ASN A 2 5.29 -4.03 14.47
C ASN A 2 3.80 -3.72 14.73
N ARG A 3 3.38 -2.46 14.57
CA ARG A 3 2.02 -1.98 14.86
C ARG A 3 1.03 -2.23 13.71
N ARG A 4 1.52 -2.64 12.53
CA ARG A 4 0.72 -2.89 11.31
C ARG A 4 -0.44 -3.86 11.53
N PRO A 5 -0.32 -4.97 12.29
CA PRO A 5 -1.41 -5.95 12.40
C PRO A 5 -2.68 -5.38 13.05
N ALA A 6 -2.54 -4.63 14.16
CA ALA A 6 -3.69 -4.06 14.87
C ALA A 6 -4.43 -3.01 14.01
N THR A 7 -3.67 -2.10 13.39
CA THR A 7 -4.24 -1.09 12.50
C THR A 7 -4.88 -1.74 11.27
N THR A 8 -4.31 -2.81 10.72
CA THR A 8 -4.88 -3.50 9.55
C THR A 8 -6.27 -4.06 9.86
N GLU A 9 -6.47 -4.65 11.03
CA GLU A 9 -7.79 -5.15 11.44
C GLU A 9 -8.79 -4.02 11.70
N LEU A 10 -8.35 -2.88 12.23
CA LEU A 10 -9.19 -1.70 12.33
C LEU A 10 -9.61 -1.19 10.94
N VAL A 11 -8.66 -1.01 10.02
CA VAL A 11 -8.90 -0.54 8.66
C VAL A 11 -9.90 -1.45 7.94
N LYS A 12 -9.69 -2.77 7.98
CA LYS A 12 -10.63 -3.75 7.39
C LYS A 12 -12.02 -3.68 8.01
N ARG A 13 -12.13 -3.49 9.32
CA ARG A 13 -13.43 -3.37 10.02
C ARG A 13 -14.18 -2.10 9.66
N VAL A 14 -13.46 -0.99 9.49
CA VAL A 14 -14.01 0.30 9.08
C VAL A 14 -14.50 0.23 7.64
N LEU A 15 -13.68 -0.29 6.73
CA LEU A 15 -13.99 -0.30 5.29
C LEU A 15 -14.89 -1.45 4.85
N ARG A 16 -14.82 -2.61 5.51
CA ARG A 16 -15.58 -3.82 5.15
C ARG A 16 -15.42 -4.14 3.65
N ASP A 17 -16.54 -4.25 2.93
CA ASP A 17 -16.58 -4.53 1.49
C ASP A 17 -15.98 -3.40 0.64
N SER A 18 -15.79 -2.21 1.22
CA SER A 18 -15.09 -1.11 0.56
C SER A 18 -13.58 -1.24 0.63
N TYR A 19 -13.01 -2.26 1.29
CA TYR A 19 -11.55 -2.44 1.34
C TYR A 19 -10.99 -2.65 -0.06
N LEU A 20 -10.01 -1.83 -0.44
CA LEU A 20 -9.32 -1.94 -1.71
C LEU A 20 -8.39 -3.16 -1.65
N ASN A 21 -8.55 -4.12 -2.55
CA ASN A 21 -7.68 -5.29 -2.65
C ASN A 21 -7.20 -5.41 -4.11
N LEU A 22 -5.95 -5.05 -4.36
CA LEU A 22 -5.31 -5.02 -5.67
C LEU A 22 -4.63 -6.35 -5.96
N ILE A 23 -4.98 -6.95 -7.08
CA ILE A 23 -4.37 -8.19 -7.56
C ILE A 23 -3.59 -7.89 -8.83
N VAL A 24 -2.34 -8.35 -8.89
CA VAL A 24 -1.50 -8.31 -10.09
C VAL A 24 -1.81 -9.52 -10.95
N ASP A 25 -2.37 -9.30 -12.13
CA ASP A 25 -2.66 -10.36 -13.11
C ASP A 25 -1.45 -10.67 -13.95
N ARG A 26 -0.81 -9.61 -14.44
CA ARG A 26 0.29 -9.69 -15.40
C ARG A 26 1.18 -8.46 -15.28
N TYR A 27 2.46 -8.65 -15.60
CA TYR A 27 3.36 -7.54 -15.83
C TYR A 27 4.25 -7.80 -17.05
N THR A 28 4.71 -6.72 -17.65
CA THR A 28 5.81 -6.69 -18.63
C THR A 28 6.90 -5.78 -18.07
N LEU A 29 8.14 -6.24 -18.13
CA LEU A 29 9.33 -5.48 -17.71
C LEU A 29 10.29 -5.43 -18.90
N ALA A 30 10.73 -4.22 -19.25
CA ALA A 30 11.86 -4.01 -20.14
C ALA A 30 12.88 -3.12 -19.43
N GLU A 31 14.13 -3.59 -19.37
CA GLU A 31 15.19 -2.96 -18.59
C GLU A 31 16.48 -2.93 -19.41
N ASP A 32 17.16 -1.79 -19.39
CA ASP A 32 18.53 -1.66 -19.85
C ASP A 32 19.49 -2.04 -18.72
N ALA A 33 20.25 -3.11 -18.91
CA ALA A 33 21.15 -3.65 -17.89
C ALA A 33 22.46 -2.84 -17.72
N SER A 34 22.65 -1.75 -18.48
CA SER A 34 23.77 -0.85 -18.30
C SER A 34 23.66 -0.04 -17.00
N GLU A 35 24.80 0.45 -16.50
CA GLU A 35 24.83 1.31 -15.32
C GLU A 35 24.08 2.62 -15.61
N GLY A 36 23.04 2.93 -14.80
CA GLY A 36 22.14 4.06 -15.05
C GLY A 36 21.09 3.78 -16.13
N GLY A 37 20.94 2.53 -16.57
CA GLY A 37 19.89 2.08 -17.46
C GLY A 37 18.49 2.34 -16.89
N LYS A 38 17.52 2.46 -17.80
CA LYS A 38 16.11 2.66 -17.45
C LYS A 38 15.37 1.34 -17.44
N ALA A 39 14.41 1.24 -16.52
CA ALA A 39 13.39 0.21 -16.52
C ALA A 39 12.03 0.82 -16.87
N SER A 40 11.26 0.08 -17.66
CA SER A 40 9.85 0.35 -17.93
C SER A 40 9.04 -0.86 -17.49
N VAL A 41 7.93 -0.58 -16.81
CA VAL A 41 7.02 -1.59 -16.30
C VAL A 41 5.60 -1.25 -16.75
N THR A 42 4.92 -2.25 -17.30
CA THR A 42 3.47 -2.23 -17.53
C THR A 42 2.86 -3.31 -16.64
N VAL A 43 1.91 -2.95 -15.78
CA VAL A 43 1.20 -3.90 -14.90
C VAL A 43 -0.30 -3.85 -15.17
N GLU A 44 -0.90 -5.03 -15.34
CA GLU A 44 -2.34 -5.23 -15.34
C GLU A 44 -2.77 -5.62 -13.92
N LEU A 45 -3.70 -4.86 -13.37
CA LEU A 45 -4.24 -5.03 -12.02
C LEU A 45 -5.76 -5.12 -12.07
N HIS A 46 -6.38 -5.78 -11.09
CA HIS A 46 -7.82 -5.64 -10.83
C HIS A 46 -8.11 -5.48 -9.34
N HIS A 47 -9.32 -5.02 -9.02
CA HIS A 47 -9.85 -5.09 -7.67
C HIS A 47 -10.42 -6.49 -7.43
N ALA A 48 -10.10 -7.14 -6.31
CA ALA A 48 -10.54 -8.51 -6.03
C ALA A 48 -12.07 -8.71 -6.09
N HIS A 49 -12.86 -7.66 -5.89
CA HIS A 49 -14.33 -7.68 -5.97
C HIS A 49 -14.86 -7.38 -7.38
N GLU A 50 -14.01 -6.97 -8.32
CA GLU A 50 -14.34 -6.60 -9.69
C GLU A 50 -13.31 -7.22 -10.67
N PRO A 51 -13.25 -8.57 -10.79
CA PRO A 51 -12.25 -9.25 -11.60
C PRO A 51 -12.35 -8.94 -13.10
N ASP A 52 -13.54 -8.56 -13.58
CA ASP A 52 -13.76 -8.17 -14.97
C ASP A 52 -13.32 -6.71 -15.24
N HIS A 53 -12.96 -5.94 -14.21
CA HIS A 53 -12.49 -4.57 -14.33
C HIS A 53 -10.98 -4.48 -14.10
N THR A 54 -10.23 -4.70 -15.18
CA THR A 54 -8.77 -4.58 -15.17
C THR A 54 -8.35 -3.14 -15.48
N MET A 55 -7.32 -2.66 -14.77
CA MET A 55 -6.61 -1.43 -15.05
C MET A 55 -5.18 -1.73 -15.48
N THR A 56 -4.66 -0.97 -16.44
CA THR A 56 -3.27 -1.05 -16.88
C THR A 56 -2.52 0.19 -16.41
N LEU A 57 -1.44 -0.01 -15.67
CA LEU A 57 -0.56 1.06 -15.20
C LEU A 57 0.80 0.94 -15.89
N GLU A 58 1.35 2.07 -16.29
CA GLU A 58 2.66 2.16 -16.92
C GLU A 58 3.55 3.11 -16.12
N GLY A 59 4.82 2.75 -15.97
CA GLY A 59 5.80 3.59 -15.30
C GLY A 59 7.21 3.33 -15.78
N GLU A 60 8.04 4.35 -15.58
CA GLU A 60 9.49 4.31 -15.84
C GLU A 60 10.24 4.60 -14.54
N GLY A 61 11.44 4.05 -14.43
CA GLY A 61 12.32 4.26 -13.27
C GLY A 61 13.71 3.72 -13.52
N VAL A 62 14.54 3.74 -12.47
CA VAL A 62 15.90 3.16 -12.51
C VAL A 62 15.92 1.64 -12.33
N GLY A 63 14.77 1.04 -12.04
CA GLY A 63 14.60 -0.40 -11.86
C GLY A 63 13.12 -0.77 -11.73
N ALA A 64 12.80 -2.07 -11.73
CA ALA A 64 11.41 -2.54 -11.77
C ALA A 64 10.53 -2.01 -10.61
N ILE A 65 11.09 -1.93 -9.39
CA ILE A 65 10.39 -1.43 -8.20
C ILE A 65 10.08 0.06 -8.32
N ASP A 66 11.06 0.85 -8.76
CA ASP A 66 10.94 2.29 -8.95
C ASP A 66 9.92 2.62 -10.04
N ALA A 67 10.01 1.91 -11.18
CA ALA A 67 9.06 2.04 -12.29
C ALA A 67 7.62 1.75 -11.86
N LEU A 68 7.39 0.65 -11.13
CA LEU A 68 6.06 0.32 -10.60
C LEU A 68 5.58 1.35 -9.58
N TYR A 69 6.44 1.77 -8.66
CA TYR A 69 6.06 2.76 -7.66
C TYR A 69 5.64 4.09 -8.31
N HIS A 70 6.37 4.55 -9.34
CA HIS A 70 5.97 5.71 -10.12
C HIS A 70 4.61 5.51 -10.81
N ALA A 71 4.35 4.34 -11.40
CA ALA A 71 3.07 4.03 -12.04
C ALA A 71 1.90 4.12 -11.04
N LEU A 72 2.04 3.48 -9.89
CA LEU A 72 1.04 3.50 -8.81
C LEU A 72 0.87 4.90 -8.24
N HIS A 73 1.97 5.60 -7.97
CA HIS A 73 1.95 6.95 -7.43
C HIS A 73 1.23 7.90 -8.39
N GLN A 74 1.59 7.93 -9.68
CA GLN A 74 0.93 8.80 -10.67
C GLN A 74 -0.57 8.54 -10.78
N HIS A 75 -0.99 7.28 -10.67
CA HIS A 75 -2.39 6.90 -10.73
C HIS A 75 -3.17 7.33 -9.48
N TYR A 76 -2.64 7.04 -8.28
CA TYR A 76 -3.39 7.15 -7.03
C TYR A 76 -3.18 8.45 -6.25
N VAL A 77 -2.05 9.16 -6.43
CA VAL A 77 -1.66 10.27 -5.55
C VAL A 77 -2.68 11.42 -5.51
N ARG A 78 -3.36 11.68 -6.64
CA ARG A 78 -4.38 12.74 -6.72
C ARG A 78 -5.57 12.46 -5.81
N GLU A 79 -5.96 11.19 -5.72
CA GLU A 79 -7.07 10.77 -4.88
C GLU A 79 -6.60 10.53 -3.43
N TYR A 80 -5.37 10.06 -3.25
CA TYR A 80 -4.80 9.64 -1.97
C TYR A 80 -3.47 10.36 -1.68
N PRO A 81 -3.49 11.61 -1.16
CA PRO A 81 -2.29 12.38 -0.88
C PRO A 81 -1.35 11.76 0.16
N SER A 82 -1.81 10.81 0.97
CA SER A 82 -0.93 10.09 1.90
C SER A 82 0.28 9.44 1.21
N LEU A 83 0.13 9.09 -0.08
CA LEU A 83 1.19 8.51 -0.89
C LEU A 83 2.36 9.46 -1.16
N GLU A 84 2.16 10.78 -1.10
CA GLU A 84 3.22 11.79 -1.38
C GLU A 84 4.36 11.74 -0.36
N THR A 85 4.09 11.25 0.85
CA THR A 85 5.00 11.35 1.99
C THR A 85 5.74 10.05 2.28
N LEU A 86 5.58 9.03 1.43
CA LEU A 86 6.13 7.70 1.65
C LEU A 86 7.58 7.62 1.18
N LEU A 87 8.42 6.99 1.99
CA LEU A 87 9.83 6.74 1.71
C LEU A 87 10.12 5.25 1.83
N PHE A 88 10.74 4.66 0.81
CA PHE A 88 11.25 3.30 0.91
C PHE A 88 12.57 3.32 1.67
N THR A 89 12.60 2.76 2.87
CA THR A 89 13.74 2.82 3.79
C THR A 89 14.46 1.48 3.96
N GLY A 90 13.90 0.40 3.41
CA GLY A 90 14.54 -0.90 3.39
C GLY A 90 13.97 -1.79 2.31
N PHE A 91 14.83 -2.61 1.71
CA PHE A 91 14.44 -3.65 0.77
C PHE A 91 15.32 -4.88 1.02
N SER A 92 14.72 -6.05 1.09
CA SER A 92 15.42 -7.30 1.36
C SER A 92 14.92 -8.42 0.46
N VAL A 93 15.84 -9.29 0.06
CA VAL A 93 15.54 -10.50 -0.70
C VAL A 93 16.28 -11.65 -0.03
N LYS A 94 15.55 -12.71 0.29
CA LYS A 94 16.11 -13.92 0.88
C LYS A 94 15.60 -15.14 0.13
N GLY A 95 16.53 -15.90 -0.46
CA GLY A 95 16.22 -17.22 -1.01
C GLY A 95 15.88 -18.21 0.10
N GLN A 96 14.78 -18.94 -0.06
CA GLN A 96 14.34 -20.03 0.81
C GLN A 96 14.72 -21.36 0.16
N MET A 97 16.02 -21.66 0.13
CA MET A 97 16.61 -22.74 -0.66
C MET A 97 16.00 -24.12 -0.35
N GLU A 98 15.46 -24.31 0.85
CA GLU A 98 14.73 -25.49 1.30
C GLU A 98 13.40 -25.74 0.55
N THR A 99 12.87 -24.74 -0.15
CA THR A 99 11.60 -24.83 -0.91
C THR A 99 11.80 -25.23 -2.38
N GLY A 100 13.06 -25.37 -2.81
CA GLY A 100 13.42 -25.83 -4.15
C GLY A 100 12.94 -27.27 -4.37
N LYS A 101 12.31 -27.53 -5.52
CA LYS A 101 11.85 -28.87 -5.90
C LYS A 101 12.87 -29.59 -6.78
N GLY A 102 13.77 -28.84 -7.43
CA GLY A 102 14.85 -29.38 -8.26
C GLY A 102 16.15 -29.59 -7.50
N ASN A 103 17.07 -30.36 -8.10
CA ASN A 103 18.38 -30.66 -7.52
C ASN A 103 19.34 -29.46 -7.40
N HIS A 104 18.99 -28.32 -8.00
CA HIS A 104 19.87 -27.15 -8.09
C HIS A 104 19.38 -25.94 -7.28
N GLY A 105 18.19 -25.99 -6.67
CA GLY A 105 17.65 -24.92 -5.83
C GLY A 105 17.31 -23.60 -6.56
N ALA A 106 17.52 -23.51 -7.87
CA ALA A 106 17.23 -22.30 -8.67
C ALA A 106 15.73 -21.99 -8.79
N ASP A 107 14.86 -22.95 -8.46
CA ASP A 107 13.41 -22.80 -8.43
C ASP A 107 12.87 -22.49 -7.03
N ALA A 108 13.75 -22.29 -6.05
CA ALA A 108 13.38 -21.95 -4.68
C ALA A 108 12.59 -20.64 -4.62
N GLU A 109 11.73 -20.54 -3.62
CA GLU A 109 10.99 -19.31 -3.32
C GLU A 109 11.94 -18.23 -2.81
N ALA A 110 11.65 -16.99 -3.19
CA ALA A 110 12.27 -15.80 -2.64
C ALA A 110 11.27 -15.14 -1.70
N ALA A 111 11.69 -14.88 -0.46
CA ALA A 111 11.02 -13.97 0.44
C ALA A 111 11.54 -12.55 0.16
N VAL A 112 10.63 -11.64 -0.16
CA VAL A 112 10.93 -10.23 -0.41
C VAL A 112 10.30 -9.39 0.70
N GLY A 113 11.10 -8.50 1.28
CA GLY A 113 10.66 -7.54 2.29
C GLY A 113 10.84 -6.11 1.80
N LEU A 114 9.89 -5.24 2.13
CA LEU A 114 9.93 -3.80 1.90
C LEU A 114 9.61 -3.09 3.21
N VAL A 115 10.41 -2.09 3.55
CA VAL A 115 10.18 -1.19 4.66
C VAL A 115 9.84 0.19 4.10
N VAL A 116 8.65 0.68 4.46
CA VAL A 116 8.17 2.01 4.06
C VAL A 116 8.04 2.87 5.31
N SER A 117 8.59 4.08 5.27
CA SER A 117 8.43 5.07 6.32
C SER A 117 7.50 6.19 5.87
N ASN A 118 6.64 6.67 6.77
CA ASN A 118 5.89 7.91 6.56
C ASN A 118 6.72 9.13 7.00
N SER A 119 6.22 10.35 6.78
CA SER A 119 6.94 11.57 7.19
C SER A 119 7.08 11.76 8.71
N GLU A 120 6.36 10.98 9.53
CA GLU A 120 6.52 10.98 10.99
C GLU A 120 7.62 10.01 11.45
N GLY A 121 8.27 9.30 10.52
CA GLY A 121 9.34 8.34 10.82
C GLY A 121 8.84 6.97 11.29
N HIS A 122 7.53 6.73 11.27
CA HIS A 122 6.99 5.38 11.53
C HIS A 122 7.29 4.47 10.34
N ALA A 123 7.86 3.31 10.63
CA ALA A 123 8.23 2.30 9.64
C ALA A 123 7.21 1.15 9.60
N PHE A 124 6.90 0.69 8.39
CA PHE A 124 5.93 -0.35 8.09
C PHE A 124 6.60 -1.41 7.21
N GLU A 125 6.49 -2.67 7.65
CA GLU A 125 7.10 -3.81 6.97
C GLU A 125 6.06 -4.58 6.17
N PHE A 126 6.38 -4.84 4.91
CA PHE A 126 5.59 -5.61 3.97
C PHE A 126 6.44 -6.77 3.47
N GLU A 127 5.87 -7.97 3.45
CA GLU A 127 6.58 -9.17 3.04
C GLU A 127 5.68 -10.03 2.15
N ALA A 128 6.29 -10.64 1.13
CA ALA A 128 5.67 -11.68 0.33
C ALA A 128 6.73 -12.71 -0.04
N SER A 129 6.28 -13.95 -0.29
CA SER A 129 7.11 -15.01 -0.84
C SER A 129 6.53 -15.54 -2.14
N GLY A 130 7.41 -15.95 -3.05
CA GLY A 130 7.02 -16.58 -4.31
C GLY A 130 8.23 -17.03 -5.13
N ARG A 131 7.96 -17.79 -6.19
CA ARG A 131 9.01 -18.38 -7.05
C ARG A 131 9.59 -17.42 -8.08
N SER A 132 8.84 -16.38 -8.45
CA SER A 132 9.36 -15.29 -9.27
C SER A 132 9.81 -14.16 -8.36
N LEU A 133 11.11 -13.87 -8.37
CA LEU A 133 11.68 -12.76 -7.59
C LEU A 133 11.02 -11.43 -7.95
N VAL A 134 10.94 -11.13 -9.25
CA VAL A 134 10.38 -9.87 -9.73
C VAL A 134 8.90 -9.77 -9.39
N ALA A 135 8.11 -10.81 -9.67
CA ALA A 135 6.68 -10.77 -9.36
C ALA A 135 6.42 -10.60 -7.85
N THR A 136 7.22 -11.26 -7.01
CA THR A 136 7.13 -11.12 -5.56
C THR A 136 7.49 -9.70 -5.12
N ALA A 137 8.55 -9.11 -5.68
CA ALA A 137 8.93 -7.73 -5.40
C ALA A 137 7.85 -6.72 -5.81
N LEU A 138 7.30 -6.85 -7.02
CA LEU A 138 6.18 -6.01 -7.48
C LEU A 138 4.97 -6.13 -6.55
N ARG A 139 4.64 -7.36 -6.12
CA ARG A 139 3.53 -7.61 -5.19
C ARG A 139 3.71 -6.89 -3.85
N VAL A 140 4.91 -6.88 -3.29
CA VAL A 140 5.17 -6.17 -2.03
C VAL A 140 4.97 -4.66 -2.18
N VAL A 141 5.34 -4.07 -3.32
CA VAL A 141 5.08 -2.66 -3.63
C VAL A 141 3.57 -2.38 -3.70
N VAL A 142 2.82 -3.21 -4.44
CA VAL A 142 1.35 -3.10 -4.52
C VAL A 142 0.71 -3.21 -3.15
N MET A 143 1.14 -4.18 -2.32
CA MET A 143 0.65 -4.36 -0.95
C MET A 143 0.90 -3.12 -0.08
N ALA A 144 2.06 -2.47 -0.23
CA ALA A 144 2.36 -1.25 0.49
C ALA A 144 1.44 -0.11 0.07
N THR A 145 1.33 0.15 -1.23
CA THR A 145 0.44 1.20 -1.78
C THR A 145 -1.02 0.97 -1.37
N GLU A 146 -1.54 -0.24 -1.52
CA GLU A 146 -2.89 -0.64 -1.09
C GLU A 146 -3.13 -0.32 0.38
N TRP A 147 -2.17 -0.65 1.24
CA TRP A 147 -2.31 -0.47 2.68
C TRP A 147 -2.41 1.02 3.06
N PHE A 148 -1.62 1.89 2.43
CA PHE A 148 -1.68 3.34 2.67
C PHE A 148 -2.98 3.94 2.14
N ILE A 149 -3.44 3.56 0.94
CA ILE A 149 -4.73 3.98 0.39
C ILE A 149 -5.88 3.60 1.33
N ASN A 150 -5.91 2.34 1.79
CA ASN A 150 -6.95 1.89 2.71
C ASN A 150 -6.87 2.56 4.08
N SER A 151 -5.67 2.85 4.58
CA SER A 151 -5.49 3.58 5.83
C SER A 151 -6.07 4.99 5.72
N GLU A 152 -5.83 5.67 4.60
CA GLU A 152 -6.40 7.00 4.34
C GLU A 152 -7.93 6.95 4.25
N ARG A 153 -8.48 6.00 3.49
CA ARG A 153 -9.94 5.82 3.34
C ARG A 153 -10.61 5.50 4.67
N ALA A 154 -9.99 4.67 5.50
CA ALA A 154 -10.49 4.36 6.83
C ALA A 154 -10.49 5.60 7.73
N PHE A 155 -9.41 6.38 7.71
CA PHE A 155 -9.34 7.63 8.48
C PHE A 155 -10.45 8.61 8.08
N ILE A 156 -10.64 8.86 6.78
CA ILE A 156 -11.71 9.72 6.27
C ILE A 156 -13.09 9.22 6.72
N THR A 157 -13.31 7.91 6.65
CA THR A 157 -14.57 7.27 7.04
C THR A 157 -14.87 7.46 8.51
N VAL A 158 -13.91 7.16 9.40
CA VAL A 158 -14.07 7.36 10.84
C VAL A 158 -14.22 8.84 11.18
N TYR A 159 -13.49 9.73 10.52
CA TYR A 159 -13.58 11.17 10.74
C TYR A 159 -14.98 11.71 10.43
N ARG A 160 -15.56 11.30 9.29
CA ARG A 160 -16.94 11.66 8.92
C ARG A 160 -17.95 11.11 9.93
N ALA A 161 -17.78 9.87 10.37
CA ALA A 161 -18.63 9.24 11.38
C ALA A 161 -18.55 9.95 12.75
N LEU A 162 -17.35 10.40 13.15
CA LEU A 162 -17.16 11.21 14.36
C LEU A 162 -17.90 12.54 14.28
N ARG A 163 -17.82 13.24 13.13
CA ARG A 163 -18.51 14.52 12.94
C ARG A 163 -20.02 14.36 13.08
N ASP A 164 -20.58 13.38 12.39
CA ASP A 164 -22.01 13.06 12.44
C ASP A 164 -22.45 12.59 13.85
N ALA A 165 -21.62 11.83 14.58
CA ALA A 165 -21.89 11.49 15.98
C ALA A 165 -21.93 12.72 16.90
N ARG A 166 -21.05 13.70 16.68
CA ARG A 166 -21.04 14.98 17.41
C ARG A 166 -22.29 15.80 17.11
N GLU A 167 -22.67 15.92 15.84
CA GLU A 167 -23.88 16.63 15.40
C GLU A 167 -25.15 16.01 16.02
N ARG A 168 -25.17 14.68 16.20
CA ARG A 168 -26.30 13.93 16.81
C ARG A 168 -26.23 13.80 18.34
N GLY A 169 -25.22 14.37 18.99
CA GLY A 169 -25.06 14.31 20.46
C GLY A 169 -24.79 12.90 21.02
N ARG A 170 -24.29 11.96 20.21
CA ARG A 170 -24.02 10.57 20.61
C ARG A 170 -22.64 10.42 21.23
N VAL A 171 -22.53 10.79 22.50
CA VAL A 171 -21.27 10.81 23.27
C VAL A 171 -20.54 9.47 23.28
N ASP A 172 -21.28 8.37 23.30
CA ASP A 172 -20.74 7.01 23.20
C ASP A 172 -19.95 6.80 21.90
N LEU A 173 -20.56 7.13 20.77
CA LEU A 173 -19.94 7.01 19.45
C LEU A 173 -18.78 8.00 19.27
N VAL A 174 -18.88 9.19 19.86
CA VAL A 174 -17.80 10.19 19.83
C VAL A 174 -16.53 9.64 20.49
N ASN A 175 -16.66 8.99 21.64
CA ASN A 175 -15.52 8.39 22.33
C ASN A 175 -14.91 7.25 21.50
N ASP A 176 -15.74 6.36 20.97
CA ASP A 176 -15.29 5.22 20.18
C ASP A 176 -14.55 5.66 18.90
N TYR A 177 -15.12 6.60 18.13
CA TYR A 177 -14.49 7.09 16.92
C TYR A 177 -13.24 7.92 17.20
N THR A 178 -13.18 8.64 18.33
CA THR A 178 -11.96 9.35 18.74
C THR A 178 -10.82 8.37 19.02
N ALA A 179 -11.10 7.26 19.70
CA ALA A 179 -10.11 6.21 19.94
C ALA A 179 -9.62 5.57 18.63
N GLN A 180 -10.53 5.27 17.70
CA GLN A 180 -10.18 4.73 16.38
C GLN A 180 -9.33 5.71 15.56
N LEU A 181 -9.65 7.01 15.56
CA LEU A 181 -8.83 8.01 14.89
C LEU A 181 -7.44 8.11 15.51
N ALA A 182 -7.31 8.06 16.83
CA ALA A 182 -6.00 8.09 17.48
C ALA A 182 -5.13 6.91 17.03
N GLU A 183 -5.72 5.72 16.83
CA GLU A 183 -5.02 4.57 16.27
C GLU A 183 -4.62 4.77 14.80
N LEU A 184 -5.54 5.30 13.98
CA LEU A 184 -5.29 5.55 12.56
C LEU A 184 -4.30 6.69 12.29
N VAL A 185 -4.28 7.76 13.10
CA VAL A 185 -3.34 8.89 12.93
C VAL A 185 -1.90 8.43 12.99
N ASN A 186 -1.58 7.48 13.87
CA ASN A 186 -0.23 6.96 14.01
C ASN A 186 0.27 6.20 12.77
N THR A 187 -0.57 5.93 11.78
CA THR A 187 -0.19 5.13 10.60
C THR A 187 0.11 5.93 9.34
N THR A 188 -0.38 7.16 9.20
CA THR A 188 -0.07 7.97 8.02
C THR A 188 0.14 9.44 8.39
N SER A 189 0.85 10.18 7.55
CA SER A 189 0.96 11.63 7.70
C SER A 189 -0.29 12.31 7.16
N TYR A 190 -1.26 12.57 8.03
CA TYR A 190 -2.56 13.12 7.65
C TYR A 190 -2.59 14.65 7.61
N SER A 191 -1.46 15.36 7.63
CA SER A 191 -1.46 16.83 7.57
C SER A 191 -2.16 17.33 6.29
N ALA A 192 -1.74 16.82 5.13
CA ALA A 192 -2.35 17.13 3.83
C ALA A 192 -3.81 16.62 3.72
N VAL A 193 -4.09 15.42 4.24
CA VAL A 193 -5.44 14.82 4.22
C VAL A 193 -6.41 15.63 5.09
N THR A 194 -5.97 16.08 6.27
CA THR A 194 -6.80 16.88 7.19
C THR A 194 -7.10 18.26 6.61
N GLU A 195 -6.14 18.89 5.92
CA GLU A 195 -6.37 20.15 5.21
C GLU A 195 -7.37 19.97 4.07
N ARG A 196 -7.22 18.91 3.27
CA ARG A 196 -8.18 18.57 2.20
C ARG A 196 -9.59 18.36 2.73
N ILE A 197 -9.75 17.57 3.80
CA ILE A 197 -11.07 17.32 4.41
C ILE A 197 -11.70 18.62 4.93
N LYS A 198 -10.91 19.51 5.53
CA LYS A 198 -11.42 20.83 5.97
C LYS A 198 -11.94 21.67 4.80
N ASN A 199 -11.28 21.59 3.64
CA ASN A 199 -11.65 22.35 2.45
C ASN A 199 -12.83 21.74 1.66
N GLU A 200 -13.04 20.42 1.70
CA GLU A 200 -14.20 19.76 1.08
C GLU A 200 -15.50 19.88 1.89
N VAL A 201 -15.41 20.36 3.13
CA VAL A 201 -16.51 20.42 4.12
C VAL A 201 -16.97 21.87 4.41
N LEU A 202 -16.28 22.87 3.86
CA LEU A 202 -16.67 24.29 3.87
C LEU A 202 -17.26 24.69 2.51
#